data_AF-A0A151GEC0-F1
#
_entry.id   AF-A0A151GEC0-F1
#
_cell.length_a   1.000
_cell.length_b   1.000
_cell.length_c   1.000
_cell.angle_alpha   90.00
_cell.angle_beta   90.00
_cell.angle_gamma   90.00
#
_symmetry.space_group_name_H-M   'P 1'
#
loop_
_entity.id
_entity.type
_entity.pdbx_description
1 polymer ?
#
loop_
_entity_poly.entity_id
_entity_poly.type
_entity_poly.pdbx_seq_one_letter_code
_entity_poly.pdbx_strand_id
1 'polypeptide(L)'
;MLTRGLTQELSDIQKGSDLAIAVACRDIDVRNIKALIVGPHETPSPFVFIKSILPRHRTCNASQQTKGNADLTPTYTPTAKFACRSSGNGPGFHILLSRRAPTESNLLGRTWRGERSEEWSSAQGLESILLSIQSLLSANPYENEPGFEDANGESDQKMQREYVQKIRHENLRISIIQRLESYLGLNPDGSRISNDAKEAEESEVPFEPFKDLCKRRFLWYYTSYLTAIERSKLEVKERQAFVRMPFESQFHNSMEGRFNYPELERRLKNIKAFLDAEPNVWAEEGVAAMAQETTVCVNLQHQFEQVSAALKRGDMPHDVTLEDGNPFVWIITYFGRPMTNLDGGLFRIRMNFSPRFPDEQPRVRFETRIFHHHVADDGTACYSPNPLKREDIGSHIAAIFAVLEEDDPAYDPREIVNPEATRMYWGGDAEKRKMYNRRLRRSVQQSLESASRLPVRFPACKSTDWPQGFSGIDLAADAASAGFTRERKCMQIDTI
;
A
#
# COMPACT_ATOMS: atom_id res chain seq x y z
N MET A 1 16.89 4.22 30.83
CA MET A 1 15.48 3.77 30.98
C MET A 1 14.60 4.31 29.85
N LEU A 2 14.58 5.61 29.55
CA LEU A 2 13.73 6.22 28.50
C LEU A 2 13.99 5.69 27.07
N THR A 3 15.25 5.51 26.66
CA THR A 3 15.58 4.94 25.34
C THR A 3 15.05 3.52 25.18
N ARG A 4 15.06 2.73 26.26
CA ARG A 4 14.58 1.35 26.24
C ARG A 4 13.04 1.27 26.12
N GLY A 5 12.32 2.21 26.73
CA GLY A 5 10.86 2.32 26.57
C GLY A 5 10.45 2.68 25.14
N LEU A 6 11.09 3.71 24.55
CA LEU A 6 10.82 4.12 23.17
C LEU A 6 11.18 3.04 22.14
N THR A 7 12.30 2.33 22.31
CA THR A 7 12.67 1.23 21.41
C THR A 7 11.69 0.06 21.51
N GLN A 8 11.17 -0.23 22.70
CA GLN A 8 10.14 -1.25 22.89
C GLN A 8 8.83 -0.85 22.19
N GLU A 9 8.35 0.37 22.43
CA GLU A 9 7.14 0.91 21.75
C GLU A 9 7.30 0.91 20.22
N LEU A 10 8.45 1.32 19.70
CA LEU A 10 8.74 1.28 18.26
C LEU A 10 8.74 -0.15 17.71
N SER A 11 9.36 -1.09 18.42
CA SER A 11 9.34 -2.52 18.06
C SER A 11 7.91 -3.05 18.02
N ASP A 12 7.08 -2.68 19.00
CA ASP A 12 5.73 -3.19 19.12
C ASP A 12 4.83 -2.65 18.00
N ILE A 13 4.96 -1.36 17.65
CA ILE A 13 4.29 -0.78 16.48
C ILE A 13 4.79 -1.42 15.17
N GLN A 14 6.09 -1.71 15.04
CA GLN A 14 6.65 -2.36 13.84
C GLN A 14 6.23 -3.83 13.69
N LYS A 15 5.99 -4.53 14.81
CA LYS A 15 5.47 -5.90 14.85
C LYS A 15 3.95 -5.95 14.65
N GLY A 16 3.25 -4.86 14.97
CA GLY A 16 1.83 -4.72 14.76
C GLY A 16 1.43 -5.02 13.32
N SER A 17 0.27 -5.65 13.14
CA SER A 17 -0.34 -5.88 11.83
C SER A 17 -1.10 -4.65 11.31
N ASP A 18 -1.07 -3.53 12.03
CA ASP A 18 -1.81 -2.33 11.64
C ASP A 18 -1.20 -1.69 10.39
N LEU A 19 -1.91 -1.85 9.26
CA LEU A 19 -1.51 -1.29 7.97
C LEU A 19 -1.65 0.23 7.90
N ALA A 20 -2.29 0.86 8.90
CA ALA A 20 -2.46 2.30 8.91
C ALA A 20 -1.23 3.07 9.39
N ILE A 21 -0.47 2.54 10.35
CA ILE A 21 0.59 3.29 11.00
C ILE A 21 1.92 2.53 10.82
N ALA A 22 2.91 3.21 10.26
CA ALA A 22 4.27 2.69 10.18
C ALA A 22 5.26 3.65 10.83
N VAL A 23 6.23 3.12 11.58
CA VAL A 23 7.25 3.91 12.26
C VAL A 23 8.64 3.40 11.95
N ALA A 24 9.58 4.33 11.83
CA ALA A 24 10.99 4.05 11.59
C ALA A 24 11.88 5.13 12.21
N CYS A 25 12.99 4.71 12.79
CA CYS A 25 14.05 5.59 13.30
C CYS A 25 15.40 5.12 12.75
N ARG A 26 16.40 6.00 12.78
CA ARG A 26 17.79 5.59 12.53
C ARG A 26 18.36 4.99 13.81
N ASP A 27 19.19 3.95 13.69
CA ASP A 27 19.87 3.36 14.86
C ASP A 27 20.77 4.36 15.58
N ILE A 28 21.35 5.31 14.82
CA ILE A 28 22.20 6.38 15.35
C ILE A 28 21.40 7.47 16.08
N ASP A 29 20.11 7.61 15.78
CA ASP A 29 19.23 8.65 16.35
C ASP A 29 17.81 8.13 16.54
N VAL A 30 17.64 7.33 17.58
CA VAL A 30 16.34 6.79 18.05
C VAL A 30 15.36 7.86 18.53
N ARG A 31 15.79 9.13 18.62
CA ARG A 31 14.91 10.25 18.99
C ARG A 31 14.25 10.86 17.76
N ASN A 32 14.79 10.66 16.55
CA ASN A 32 14.19 11.18 15.34
C ASN A 32 13.34 10.11 14.66
N ILE A 33 12.05 10.14 14.97
CA ILE A 33 11.09 9.14 14.50
C ILE A 33 10.37 9.67 13.28
N LYS A 34 10.43 8.90 12.20
CA LYS A 34 9.55 9.06 11.05
C LYS A 34 8.37 8.13 11.24
N ALA A 35 7.18 8.69 11.27
CA ALA A 35 5.94 7.95 11.18
C ALA A 35 5.32 8.16 9.79
N LEU A 36 4.52 7.19 9.37
CA LEU A 36 3.63 7.20 8.22
C LEU A 36 2.24 6.85 8.75
N ILE A 37 1.25 7.67 8.45
CA ILE A 37 -0.15 7.42 8.86
C ILE A 37 -0.99 7.45 7.61
N VAL A 38 -1.66 6.34 7.30
CA VAL A 38 -2.67 6.21 6.25
C VAL A 38 -4.01 6.64 6.83
N GLY A 39 -4.70 7.54 6.12
CA GLY A 39 -6.01 8.00 6.56
C GLY A 39 -7.10 6.94 6.43
N PRO A 40 -8.23 7.08 7.14
CA PRO A 40 -9.32 6.12 7.02
C PRO A 40 -9.98 6.15 5.64
N HIS A 41 -10.40 4.99 5.13
CA HIS A 41 -10.86 4.80 3.74
C HIS A 41 -12.12 5.58 3.36
N GLU A 42 -12.94 5.97 4.34
CA GLU A 42 -14.19 6.70 4.14
C GLU A 42 -13.99 8.22 4.09
N THR A 43 -12.76 8.69 4.31
CA THR A 43 -12.47 10.12 4.48
C THR A 43 -12.03 10.76 3.16
N PRO A 44 -12.06 12.10 3.04
CA PRO A 44 -11.48 12.84 1.90
C PRO A 44 -9.95 12.67 1.80
N SER A 45 -9.37 12.05 2.81
CA SER A 45 -7.96 11.84 3.08
C SER A 45 -7.60 10.35 3.20
N PRO A 46 -8.14 9.41 2.39
CA PRO A 46 -8.00 7.99 2.68
C PRO A 46 -6.56 7.47 2.54
N PHE A 47 -5.68 8.30 1.96
CA PHE A 47 -4.32 7.92 1.59
C PHE A 47 -3.34 9.04 1.93
N VAL A 48 -3.61 9.75 3.02
CA VAL A 48 -2.65 10.72 3.57
C VAL A 48 -1.41 9.96 4.03
N PHE A 49 -0.26 10.61 3.93
CA PHE A 49 1.01 10.09 4.41
C PHE A 49 1.66 11.19 5.25
N ILE A 50 1.48 11.16 6.56
CA ILE A 50 2.14 12.15 7.45
C ILE A 50 3.61 11.73 7.61
N LYS A 51 4.54 12.69 7.77
CA LYS A 51 5.98 12.42 8.04
C LYS A 51 6.47 13.34 9.15
N SER A 52 6.99 12.73 10.22
CA SER A 52 7.83 13.26 11.33
C SER A 52 7.14 13.58 12.67
N ILE A 53 7.57 12.87 13.71
CA ILE A 53 7.40 13.27 15.12
C ILE A 53 8.80 13.52 15.70
N LEU A 54 9.03 14.71 16.23
CA LEU A 54 10.23 15.07 16.99
C LEU A 54 9.87 15.14 18.49
N PRO A 55 10.21 14.13 19.31
CA PRO A 55 10.37 14.33 20.74
C PRO A 55 11.57 15.27 20.97
N ARG A 56 11.31 16.52 21.36
CA ARG A 56 12.38 17.47 21.72
C ARG A 56 12.49 17.54 23.25
N HIS A 57 13.69 17.30 23.77
CA HIS A 57 14.02 17.54 25.17
C HIS A 57 14.21 19.05 25.40
N ARG A 58 13.52 19.64 26.38
CA ARG A 58 13.99 20.87 27.04
C ARG A 58 14.25 20.50 28.50
N THR A 59 15.51 20.58 28.93
CA THR A 59 15.80 20.75 30.35
C THR A 59 15.21 22.10 30.72
N CYS A 60 14.22 22.13 31.62
CA CYS A 60 13.84 23.38 32.25
C CYS A 60 15.09 23.93 32.94
N ASN A 61 15.64 25.04 32.45
CA ASN A 61 16.69 25.74 33.17
C ASN A 61 16.08 26.20 34.49
N ALA A 62 16.53 25.58 35.57
CA ALA A 62 16.22 25.97 36.94
C ALA A 62 16.87 27.33 37.21
N SER A 63 16.19 28.41 36.86
CA SER A 63 16.45 29.75 37.41
C SER A 63 15.24 30.22 38.19
N GLN A 64 14.90 29.47 39.24
CA GLN A 64 14.19 29.95 40.43
C GLN A 64 14.33 28.86 41.51
N GLN A 65 15.46 28.92 42.22
CA GLN A 65 15.60 28.24 43.51
C GLN A 65 14.68 28.92 44.52
N THR A 66 13.60 28.25 44.91
CA THR A 66 13.09 28.34 46.28
C THR A 66 12.58 26.97 46.72
N LYS A 67 13.40 26.34 47.58
CA LYS A 67 13.11 25.36 48.64
C LYS A 67 11.78 24.57 48.54
N GLY A 68 11.89 23.27 48.33
CA GLY A 68 10.82 22.30 48.59
C GLY A 68 11.08 20.98 47.88
N ASN A 69 11.36 19.94 48.65
CA ASN A 69 11.65 18.58 48.19
C ASN A 69 10.38 17.98 47.54
N ALA A 70 10.36 17.80 46.22
CA ALA A 70 9.38 17.00 45.50
C ALA A 70 10.00 16.50 44.18
N ASP A 71 9.88 15.20 43.93
CA ASP A 71 10.39 14.49 42.77
C ASP A 71 9.99 15.18 41.45
N LEU A 72 10.97 15.78 40.77
CA LEU A 72 10.81 16.29 39.41
C LEU A 72 10.85 15.11 38.43
N THR A 73 9.67 14.55 38.13
CA THR A 73 9.53 13.68 36.96
C THR A 73 9.65 14.54 35.69
N PRO A 74 10.57 14.20 34.76
CA PRO A 74 10.69 14.96 33.51
C PRO A 74 9.43 14.80 32.67
N THR A 75 8.65 15.87 32.53
CA THR A 75 7.44 15.92 31.70
C THR A 75 7.86 16.10 30.24
N TYR A 76 7.90 15.00 29.48
CA TYR A 76 8.15 15.01 28.04
C TYR A 76 6.88 15.39 27.29
N THR A 77 6.96 16.18 26.23
CA THR A 77 5.84 16.34 25.29
C THR A 77 6.38 16.24 23.86
N PRO A 78 5.90 15.29 23.03
CA PRO A 78 6.41 15.08 21.68
C PRO A 78 5.85 16.13 20.70
N THR A 79 6.70 16.73 19.87
CA THR A 79 6.28 17.71 18.85
C THR A 79 6.13 17.05 17.48
N ALA A 80 4.91 16.94 16.96
CA ALA A 80 4.66 16.47 15.58
C ALA A 80 4.86 17.60 14.56
N LYS A 81 5.49 17.31 13.41
CA LYS A 81 5.62 18.25 12.28
C LYS A 81 5.12 17.60 11.00
N PHE A 82 4.26 18.30 10.26
CA PHE A 82 3.72 17.81 8.98
C PHE A 82 4.61 18.23 7.80
N ALA A 83 5.02 17.26 6.99
CA ALA A 83 5.94 17.47 5.86
C ALA A 83 5.26 17.72 4.50
N CYS A 84 3.96 17.48 4.36
CA CYS A 84 3.22 17.78 3.13
C CYS A 84 3.00 19.30 3.01
N ARG A 85 3.99 20.05 2.52
CA ARG A 85 3.85 21.48 2.21
C ARG A 85 3.95 21.69 0.70
N SER A 86 3.04 22.49 0.15
CA SER A 86 3.09 22.91 -1.25
C SER A 86 4.43 23.61 -1.52
N SER A 87 5.05 23.37 -2.68
CA SER A 87 6.41 23.82 -3.05
C SER A 87 6.54 25.32 -3.40
N GLY A 88 5.50 26.11 -3.15
CA GLY A 88 5.56 27.57 -3.23
C GLY A 88 5.63 28.17 -1.83
N ASN A 89 6.22 29.36 -1.69
CA ASN A 89 6.31 30.15 -0.45
C ASN A 89 4.93 30.58 0.14
N GLY A 90 3.83 29.90 -0.22
CA GLY A 90 2.48 30.10 0.31
C GLY A 90 2.16 29.17 1.49
N PRO A 91 1.16 29.53 2.33
CA PRO A 91 0.77 28.73 3.48
C PRO A 91 0.31 27.33 3.03
N GLY A 92 0.92 26.32 3.63
CA GLY A 92 0.81 24.93 3.19
C GLY A 92 -0.52 24.27 3.56
N PHE A 93 -0.67 23.06 3.05
CA PHE A 93 -1.64 22.05 3.45
C PHE A 93 -1.81 22.01 4.97
N HIS A 94 -2.92 22.53 5.47
CA HIS A 94 -3.30 22.46 6.88
C HIS A 94 -4.42 21.44 7.01
N ILE A 95 -4.06 20.17 7.14
CA ILE A 95 -4.85 19.29 8.01
C ILE A 95 -4.58 19.85 9.41
N LEU A 96 -5.46 20.75 9.86
CA LEU A 96 -5.70 21.24 11.22
C LEU A 96 -4.78 20.76 12.36
N LEU A 97 -3.48 21.01 12.24
CA LEU A 97 -2.58 21.08 13.39
C LEU A 97 -1.90 22.44 13.32
N SER A 98 -2.64 23.39 13.87
CA SER A 98 -2.40 24.83 13.79
C SER A 98 -0.96 25.22 14.09
N ARG A 99 -0.45 26.02 13.17
CA ARG A 99 0.85 26.67 13.17
C ARG A 99 0.84 27.82 14.18
N ARG A 100 1.20 27.57 15.44
CA ARG A 100 1.77 28.66 16.28
C ARG A 100 3.28 28.68 16.10
N ALA A 101 3.78 29.75 15.49
CA ALA A 101 5.18 30.14 15.61
C ALA A 101 5.49 30.39 17.10
N PRO A 102 6.72 30.10 17.57
CA PRO A 102 7.05 30.14 18.99
C PRO A 102 7.18 31.59 19.44
N THR A 103 6.13 32.16 20.00
CA THR A 103 6.28 33.17 21.05
C THR A 103 6.22 32.44 22.38
N GLU A 104 7.13 32.81 23.28
CA GLU A 104 7.51 32.06 24.46
C GLU A 104 6.34 31.68 25.37
N SER A 105 6.53 30.52 26.02
CA SER A 105 5.69 29.85 27.03
C SER A 105 4.65 28.83 26.53
N ASN A 106 4.86 27.58 26.98
CA ASN A 106 3.92 26.44 27.11
C ASN A 106 3.26 25.89 25.83
N LEU A 107 3.87 24.84 25.22
CA LEU A 107 3.60 24.46 23.82
C LEU A 107 3.12 23.02 23.55
N LEU A 108 2.58 22.26 24.51
CA LEU A 108 1.91 20.99 24.13
C LEU A 108 0.59 20.67 24.84
N GLY A 109 0.25 21.36 25.93
CA GLY A 109 -1.12 21.38 26.47
C GLY A 109 -2.05 22.39 25.79
N ARG A 110 -1.68 22.99 24.63
CA ARG A 110 -2.45 24.08 24.00
C ARG A 110 -2.44 24.11 22.46
N THR A 111 -2.13 23.01 21.76
CA THR A 111 -2.40 22.97 20.30
C THR A 111 -3.90 22.82 20.00
N TRP A 112 -4.65 22.22 20.94
CA TRP A 112 -6.11 22.13 20.98
C TRP A 112 -6.58 22.39 22.42
N ARG A 113 -7.81 22.88 22.62
CA ARG A 113 -8.40 22.92 23.98
C ARG A 113 -8.92 21.52 24.29
N GLY A 114 -8.59 20.99 25.47
CA GLY A 114 -9.07 19.69 25.94
C GLY A 114 -9.31 19.69 27.44
N GLU A 115 -10.04 18.70 27.94
CA GLU A 115 -10.24 18.48 29.37
C GLU A 115 -8.93 18.07 30.05
N ARG A 116 -8.84 18.17 31.39
CA ARG A 116 -7.62 17.77 32.13
C ARG A 116 -7.24 16.29 31.93
N SER A 117 -8.20 15.46 31.54
CA SER A 117 -8.02 14.06 31.13
C SER A 117 -7.41 13.88 29.74
N GLU A 118 -7.51 14.90 28.87
CA GLU A 118 -7.01 14.92 27.50
C GLU A 118 -5.63 15.61 27.38
N GLU A 119 -5.15 16.19 28.48
CA GLU A 119 -3.79 16.70 28.58
C GLU A 119 -2.77 15.55 28.57
N TRP A 120 -1.59 15.85 28.05
CA TRP A 120 -0.50 14.87 27.99
C TRP A 120 -0.17 14.32 29.38
N SER A 121 -0.06 12.99 29.48
CA SER A 121 0.43 12.30 30.67
C SER A 121 1.54 11.32 30.29
N SER A 122 2.40 10.99 31.26
CA SER A 122 3.47 9.98 31.07
C SER A 122 2.96 8.56 30.85
N ALA A 123 1.64 8.34 30.90
CA ALA A 123 0.99 7.07 30.57
C ALA A 123 0.67 6.95 29.07
N GLN A 124 0.73 8.05 28.30
CA GLN A 124 0.49 8.06 26.86
C GLN A 124 1.78 7.64 26.12
N GLY A 125 1.66 6.65 25.23
CA GLY A 125 2.77 6.14 24.41
C GLY A 125 2.81 6.78 23.02
N LEU A 126 3.79 6.40 22.21
CA LEU A 126 3.90 6.85 20.81
C LEU A 126 2.69 6.44 19.96
N GLU A 127 2.20 5.23 20.16
CA GLU A 127 1.05 4.68 19.44
C GLU A 127 -0.22 5.51 19.67
N SER A 128 -0.51 5.90 20.91
CA SER A 128 -1.71 6.68 21.22
C SER A 128 -1.70 8.05 20.54
N ILE A 129 -0.53 8.71 20.46
CA ILE A 129 -0.38 9.97 19.71
C ILE A 129 -0.67 9.75 18.23
N LEU A 130 -0.14 8.68 17.65
CA LEU A 130 -0.32 8.39 16.22
C LEU A 130 -1.79 8.08 15.90
N LEU A 131 -2.48 7.35 16.78
CA LEU A 131 -3.92 7.11 16.70
C LEU A 131 -4.73 8.40 16.85
N SER A 132 -4.36 9.30 17.77
CA SER A 132 -5.00 10.61 17.90
C SER A 132 -4.79 11.48 16.66
N ILE A 133 -3.63 11.41 16.01
CA ILE A 133 -3.40 12.14 14.75
C ILE A 133 -4.25 11.51 13.62
N GLN A 134 -4.38 10.19 13.60
CA GLN A 134 -5.21 9.49 12.63
C GLN A 134 -6.69 9.84 12.81
N SER A 135 -7.20 9.95 14.05
CA SER A 135 -8.61 10.29 14.30
C SER A 135 -8.99 11.70 13.84
N LEU A 136 -8.02 12.63 13.78
CA LEU A 136 -8.22 13.96 13.18
C LEU A 136 -8.43 13.91 11.66
N LEU A 137 -8.08 12.81 10.99
CA LEU A 137 -8.41 12.57 9.58
C LEU A 137 -9.87 12.09 9.46
N SER A 138 -10.81 12.94 9.88
CA SER A 138 -12.24 12.64 9.90
C SER A 138 -12.88 12.72 8.50
N ALA A 139 -14.07 12.15 8.36
CA ALA A 139 -14.84 12.20 7.10
C ALA A 139 -15.22 13.66 6.74
N ASN A 140 -15.47 14.48 7.75
CA ASN A 140 -15.78 15.89 7.63
C ASN A 140 -14.71 16.74 8.33
N PRO A 141 -13.61 17.10 7.64
CA PRO A 141 -12.54 17.90 8.25
C PRO A 141 -12.98 19.34 8.60
N TYR A 142 -14.16 19.77 8.16
CA TYR A 142 -14.72 21.08 8.47
C TYR A 142 -15.14 21.22 9.94
N GLU A 143 -15.71 20.15 10.52
CA GLU A 143 -16.17 20.11 11.92
C GLU A 143 -15.01 20.16 12.91
N ASN A 144 -13.82 19.80 12.44
CA ASN A 144 -12.62 19.90 13.25
C ASN A 144 -12.23 21.36 13.49
N GLU A 145 -12.70 22.34 12.71
CA GLU A 145 -12.32 23.75 12.92
C GLU A 145 -12.99 24.33 14.18
N PRO A 146 -12.25 25.07 15.03
CA PRO A 146 -12.83 25.65 16.25
C PRO A 146 -14.02 26.57 15.96
N GLY A 147 -15.16 26.31 16.59
CA GLY A 147 -16.41 27.05 16.40
C GLY A 147 -17.29 26.54 15.26
N PHE A 148 -16.90 25.44 14.61
CA PHE A 148 -17.68 24.76 13.56
C PHE A 148 -18.06 23.32 13.92
N GLU A 149 -17.94 22.93 15.20
CA GLU A 149 -18.18 21.58 15.69
C GLU A 149 -19.65 21.15 15.49
N ASP A 150 -20.59 22.08 15.71
CA ASP A 150 -22.04 21.85 15.57
C ASP A 150 -22.63 22.47 14.28
N ALA A 151 -21.77 22.79 13.30
CA ALA A 151 -22.16 23.53 12.10
C ALA A 151 -23.05 22.68 11.16
N ASN A 152 -24.35 22.61 11.45
CA ASN A 152 -25.30 21.73 10.77
C ASN A 152 -26.32 22.46 9.88
N GLY A 153 -26.22 23.78 9.73
CA GLY A 153 -27.12 24.56 8.87
C GLY A 153 -26.99 24.19 7.39
N GLU A 154 -28.00 24.51 6.56
CA GLU A 154 -27.96 24.23 5.11
C GLU A 154 -26.77 24.90 4.41
N SER A 155 -26.40 26.11 4.85
CA SER A 155 -25.21 26.81 4.37
C SER A 155 -23.92 26.11 4.78
N ASP A 156 -23.85 25.60 6.01
CA ASP A 156 -22.68 24.89 6.53
C ASP A 156 -22.49 23.56 5.80
N GLN A 157 -23.56 22.81 5.57
CA GLN A 157 -23.51 21.57 4.77
C GLN A 157 -22.98 21.80 3.36
N LYS A 158 -23.28 22.96 2.75
CA LYS A 158 -22.70 23.33 1.46
C LYS A 158 -21.18 23.59 1.59
N MET A 159 -20.77 24.37 2.59
CA MET A 159 -19.36 24.68 2.84
C MET A 159 -18.54 23.44 3.20
N GLN A 160 -19.12 22.52 4.01
CA GLN A 160 -18.54 21.22 4.32
C GLN A 160 -18.25 20.41 3.05
N ARG A 161 -19.23 20.31 2.13
CA ARG A 161 -19.05 19.61 0.85
C ARG A 161 -17.95 20.24 0.00
N GLU A 162 -17.95 21.57 -0.12
CA GLU A 162 -16.92 22.29 -0.88
C GLU A 162 -15.53 22.13 -0.27
N TYR A 163 -15.42 22.13 1.07
CA TYR A 163 -14.17 21.89 1.79
C TYR A 163 -13.68 20.46 1.59
N VAL A 164 -14.55 19.46 1.70
CA VAL A 164 -14.24 18.05 1.43
C VAL A 164 -13.68 17.87 0.01
N GLN A 165 -14.30 18.47 -1.00
CA GLN A 165 -13.84 18.40 -2.38
C GLN A 165 -12.43 19.01 -2.54
N LYS A 166 -12.22 20.17 -1.93
CA LYS A 166 -10.94 20.87 -1.91
C LYS A 166 -9.84 20.01 -1.29
N ILE A 167 -10.08 19.47 -0.09
CA ILE A 167 -9.14 18.59 0.62
C ILE A 167 -8.85 17.33 -0.21
N ARG A 168 -9.88 16.72 -0.82
CA ARG A 168 -9.70 15.54 -1.68
C ARG A 168 -8.78 15.81 -2.87
N HIS A 169 -8.99 16.91 -3.59
CA HIS A 169 -8.15 17.30 -4.72
C HIS A 169 -6.70 17.50 -4.28
N GLU A 170 -6.52 18.29 -3.24
CA GLU A 170 -5.20 18.65 -2.73
C GLU A 170 -4.48 17.42 -2.17
N ASN A 171 -5.18 16.47 -1.55
CA ASN A 171 -4.59 15.23 -1.04
C ASN A 171 -4.00 14.38 -2.16
N LEU A 172 -4.75 14.18 -3.24
CA LEU A 172 -4.26 13.48 -4.42
C LEU A 172 -3.02 14.19 -4.98
N ARG A 173 -3.07 15.52 -5.10
CA ARG A 173 -1.99 16.33 -5.67
C ARG A 173 -0.70 16.29 -4.85
N ILE A 174 -0.77 16.53 -3.54
CA ILE A 174 0.41 16.70 -2.69
C ILE A 174 0.80 15.41 -2.00
N SER A 175 -0.12 14.82 -1.22
CA SER A 175 0.18 13.69 -0.34
C SER A 175 0.58 12.44 -1.13
N ILE A 176 0.07 12.30 -2.36
CA ILE A 176 0.27 11.13 -3.21
C ILE A 176 1.16 11.46 -4.40
N ILE A 177 0.66 12.27 -5.34
CA ILE A 177 1.32 12.50 -6.64
C ILE A 177 2.68 13.18 -6.45
N GLN A 178 2.73 14.38 -5.84
CA GLN A 178 3.98 15.13 -5.66
C GLN A 178 5.00 14.34 -4.82
N ARG A 179 4.53 13.58 -3.82
CA ARG A 179 5.39 12.74 -3.00
C ARG A 179 6.03 11.61 -3.81
N LEU A 180 5.25 10.88 -4.60
CA LEU A 180 5.74 9.79 -5.42
C LEU A 180 6.62 10.28 -6.57
N GLU A 181 6.27 11.42 -7.18
CA GLU A 181 7.14 12.10 -8.15
C GLU A 181 8.50 12.42 -7.52
N SER A 182 8.52 12.96 -6.30
CA SER A 182 9.77 13.21 -5.57
C SER A 182 10.57 11.93 -5.31
N TYR A 183 9.92 10.81 -4.98
CA TYR A 183 10.59 9.52 -4.75
C TYR A 183 11.12 8.87 -6.02
N LEU A 184 10.45 9.08 -7.15
CA LEU A 184 10.80 8.54 -8.46
C LEU A 184 11.72 9.49 -9.26
N GLY A 185 11.94 10.72 -8.76
CA GLY A 185 12.71 11.74 -9.47
C GLY A 185 12.01 12.19 -10.75
N LEU A 186 10.69 12.38 -10.71
CA LEU A 186 9.87 12.77 -11.85
C LEU A 186 9.45 14.23 -11.75
N ASN A 187 9.43 14.89 -12.90
CA ASN A 187 8.75 16.17 -13.08
C ASN A 187 7.25 15.92 -13.34
N PRO A 188 6.38 16.93 -13.12
CA PRO A 188 4.95 16.80 -13.38
C PRO A 188 4.62 16.44 -14.84
N ASP A 189 5.47 16.80 -15.80
CA ASP A 189 5.31 16.43 -17.20
C ASP A 189 5.51 14.92 -17.46
N GLY A 190 6.19 14.20 -16.55
CA GLY A 190 6.57 12.80 -16.67
C GLY A 190 8.04 12.59 -17.07
N SER A 191 8.81 13.65 -17.26
CA SER A 191 10.25 13.56 -17.51
C SER A 191 11.00 13.20 -16.22
N ARG A 192 12.11 12.48 -16.33
CA ARG A 192 13.01 12.25 -15.19
C ARG A 192 13.83 13.51 -14.95
N ILE A 193 14.00 13.87 -13.68
CA ILE A 193 14.93 14.91 -13.28
C ILE A 193 16.33 14.37 -13.58
N SER A 194 17.05 15.03 -14.49
CA SER A 194 18.45 14.73 -14.78
C SER A 194 19.29 15.08 -13.56
N ASN A 195 19.44 14.12 -12.66
CA ASN A 195 20.46 14.22 -11.64
C ASN A 195 21.76 13.74 -12.29
N ASP A 196 22.64 14.68 -12.64
CA ASP A 196 24.08 14.42 -12.76
C ASP A 196 24.60 14.03 -11.38
N ALA A 197 24.24 12.84 -10.91
CA ALA A 197 24.64 12.35 -9.61
C ALA A 197 26.03 11.73 -9.75
N LYS A 198 27.04 12.55 -9.46
CA LYS A 198 28.23 12.08 -8.75
C LYS A 198 27.76 11.18 -7.62
N GLU A 199 28.40 10.02 -7.45
CA GLU A 199 28.21 9.13 -6.31
C GLU A 199 28.28 9.95 -5.02
N ALA A 200 27.10 10.27 -4.46
CA ALA A 200 27.03 10.96 -3.19
C ALA A 200 27.47 9.98 -2.12
N GLU A 201 28.35 10.43 -1.22
CA GLU A 201 28.75 9.65 -0.06
C GLU A 201 27.52 9.14 0.69
N GLU A 202 27.57 7.90 1.18
CA GLU A 202 26.48 7.19 1.87
C GLU A 202 25.90 7.98 3.07
N SER A 203 26.67 8.95 3.58
CA SER A 203 26.31 9.88 4.66
C SER A 203 25.31 10.98 4.26
N GLU A 204 25.23 11.33 2.97
CA GLU A 204 24.34 12.38 2.44
C GLU A 204 22.97 11.86 1.97
N VAL A 205 22.77 10.54 1.93
CA VAL A 205 21.51 9.95 1.46
C VAL A 205 20.37 10.29 2.43
N PRO A 206 19.29 10.96 1.96
CA PRO A 206 18.13 11.26 2.80
C PRO A 206 17.50 9.97 3.34
N PHE A 207 17.30 9.87 4.66
CA PHE A 207 16.65 8.69 5.26
C PHE A 207 15.17 8.62 4.88
N GLU A 208 14.80 7.69 4.01
CA GLU A 208 13.45 7.57 3.47
C GLU A 208 12.87 6.17 3.68
N PRO A 209 12.62 5.77 4.95
CA PRO A 209 12.26 4.39 5.30
C PRO A 209 10.92 3.91 4.73
N PHE A 210 10.09 4.83 4.23
CA PHE A 210 8.76 4.53 3.69
C PHE A 210 8.67 4.66 2.18
N LYS A 211 9.81 4.87 1.48
CA LYS A 211 9.83 5.07 0.03
C LYS A 211 9.20 3.89 -0.69
N ASP A 212 9.69 2.66 -0.44
CA ASP A 212 9.14 1.44 -1.06
C ASP A 212 7.70 1.16 -0.60
N LEU A 213 7.40 1.35 0.68
CA LEU A 213 6.05 1.17 1.21
C LEU A 213 5.02 2.06 0.49
N CYS A 214 5.36 3.33 0.22
CA CYS A 214 4.50 4.24 -0.52
C CYS A 214 4.30 3.78 -1.97
N LYS A 215 5.36 3.29 -2.65
CA LYS A 215 5.26 2.73 -4.00
C LYS A 215 4.32 1.52 -4.05
N ARG A 216 4.45 0.58 -3.10
CA ARG A 216 3.59 -0.62 -3.04
C ARG A 216 2.14 -0.27 -2.76
N ARG A 217 1.88 0.57 -1.76
CA ARG A 217 0.51 1.04 -1.43
C ARG A 217 -0.12 1.82 -2.57
N PHE A 218 0.68 2.58 -3.32
CA PHE A 218 0.19 3.25 -4.52
C PHE A 218 -0.36 2.27 -5.56
N LEU A 219 0.36 1.17 -5.80
CA LEU A 219 -0.10 0.14 -6.74
C LEU A 219 -1.40 -0.52 -6.28
N TRP A 220 -1.55 -0.77 -4.97
CA TRP A 220 -2.76 -1.34 -4.37
C TRP A 220 -3.98 -0.45 -4.57
N TYR A 221 -3.83 0.86 -4.36
CA TYR A 221 -4.93 1.82 -4.40
C TYR A 221 -5.11 2.53 -5.75
N TYR A 222 -4.35 2.13 -6.78
CA TYR A 222 -4.35 2.80 -8.09
C TYR A 222 -5.75 2.93 -8.69
N THR A 223 -6.51 1.84 -8.71
CA THR A 223 -7.90 1.81 -9.22
C THR A 223 -8.83 2.70 -8.39
N SER A 224 -8.63 2.72 -7.07
CA SER A 224 -9.39 3.56 -6.14
C SER A 224 -9.12 5.05 -6.38
N TYR A 225 -7.88 5.44 -6.69
CA TYR A 225 -7.53 6.82 -7.07
C TYR A 225 -8.22 7.25 -8.36
N LEU A 226 -8.19 6.41 -9.39
CA LEU A 226 -8.84 6.73 -10.66
C LEU A 226 -10.35 6.87 -10.50
N THR A 227 -10.99 5.93 -9.78
CA THR A 227 -12.43 5.99 -9.49
C THR A 227 -12.80 7.26 -8.72
N ALA A 228 -11.97 7.64 -7.74
CA ALA A 228 -12.17 8.88 -6.97
C ALA A 228 -12.04 10.14 -7.85
N ILE A 229 -11.11 10.15 -8.79
CA ILE A 229 -10.94 11.25 -9.76
C ILE A 229 -12.14 11.32 -10.71
N GLU A 230 -12.56 10.21 -11.28
CA GLU A 230 -13.72 10.14 -12.19
C GLU A 230 -14.98 10.66 -11.50
N ARG A 231 -15.25 10.22 -10.27
CA ARG A 231 -16.35 10.74 -9.47
C ARG A 231 -16.23 12.25 -9.26
N SER A 232 -15.04 12.74 -8.90
CA SER A 232 -14.84 14.16 -8.60
C SER A 232 -14.94 15.06 -9.83
N LYS A 233 -14.63 14.54 -11.03
CA LYS A 233 -14.85 15.24 -12.31
C LYS A 233 -16.34 15.47 -12.61
N LEU A 234 -17.23 14.60 -12.12
CA LEU A 234 -18.67 14.78 -12.26
C LEU A 234 -19.22 15.85 -11.32
N GLU A 235 -18.58 16.02 -10.16
CA GLU A 235 -19.02 16.94 -9.11
C GLU A 235 -18.52 18.38 -9.32
N VAL A 236 -17.37 18.58 -9.99
CA VAL A 236 -16.68 19.89 -10.07
C VAL A 236 -16.24 20.23 -11.50
N LYS A 237 -16.33 21.51 -11.88
CA LYS A 237 -15.90 22.00 -13.19
C LYS A 237 -14.38 22.14 -13.29
N GLU A 238 -13.83 21.89 -14.49
CA GLU A 238 -12.40 22.07 -14.74
C GLU A 238 -11.97 23.53 -14.50
N ARG A 239 -10.84 23.72 -13.82
CA ARG A 239 -10.24 25.02 -13.46
C ARG A 239 -11.11 25.91 -12.60
N GLN A 240 -12.18 25.38 -12.00
CA GLN A 240 -12.96 26.08 -10.99
C GLN A 240 -12.05 26.42 -9.80
N ALA A 241 -12.11 27.68 -9.34
CA ALA A 241 -11.36 28.11 -8.17
C ALA A 241 -11.92 27.46 -6.90
N PHE A 242 -11.05 27.16 -5.95
CA PHE A 242 -11.47 26.70 -4.63
C PHE A 242 -12.31 27.77 -3.96
N VAL A 243 -13.43 27.34 -3.37
CA VAL A 243 -14.20 28.23 -2.51
C VAL A 243 -13.41 28.47 -1.23
N ARG A 244 -13.38 29.72 -0.80
CA ARG A 244 -12.70 30.14 0.41
C ARG A 244 -13.61 29.87 1.60
N MET A 245 -13.08 29.16 2.59
CA MET A 245 -13.84 28.84 3.80
C MET A 245 -13.86 30.03 4.77
N PRO A 246 -14.83 30.12 5.71
CA PRO A 246 -14.99 31.29 6.58
C PRO A 246 -13.80 31.47 7.53
N PHE A 247 -13.12 30.36 7.85
CA PHE A 247 -11.92 30.31 8.70
C PHE A 247 -10.61 30.56 7.93
N GLU A 248 -10.63 30.69 6.60
CA GLU A 248 -9.43 30.96 5.80
C GLU A 248 -9.17 32.47 5.69
N SER A 249 -7.99 32.93 6.11
CA SER A 249 -7.58 34.34 6.00
C SER A 249 -6.61 34.57 4.84
N GLN A 250 -6.71 35.72 4.16
CA GLN A 250 -5.82 36.12 3.06
C GLN A 250 -4.34 36.11 3.44
N PHE A 251 -4.04 36.37 4.72
CA PHE A 251 -2.67 36.50 5.21
C PHE A 251 -2.20 35.28 6.03
N HIS A 252 -3.11 34.39 6.42
CA HIS A 252 -2.81 33.23 7.25
C HIS A 252 -3.82 32.10 7.00
N ASN A 253 -3.33 30.85 6.86
CA ASN A 253 -4.17 29.66 6.66
C ASN A 253 -5.09 29.73 5.42
N SER A 254 -4.58 30.24 4.29
CA SER A 254 -5.30 30.22 3.00
C SER A 254 -4.98 28.95 2.23
N MET A 255 -5.98 28.30 1.65
CA MET A 255 -5.79 27.20 0.70
C MET A 255 -6.37 27.63 -0.65
N GLU A 256 -5.58 28.38 -1.43
CA GLU A 256 -5.98 28.86 -2.74
C GLU A 256 -5.53 27.91 -3.84
N GLY A 257 -6.35 27.78 -4.88
CA GLY A 257 -6.06 26.87 -5.98
C GLY A 257 -7.24 26.71 -6.92
N ARG A 258 -7.08 25.81 -7.88
CA ARG A 258 -8.10 25.46 -8.86
C ARG A 258 -8.15 23.94 -9.02
N PHE A 259 -9.34 23.41 -9.26
CA PHE A 259 -9.53 21.99 -9.55
C PHE A 259 -8.97 21.67 -10.93
N ASN A 260 -8.06 20.69 -11.01
CA ASN A 260 -7.51 20.19 -12.26
C ASN A 260 -7.34 18.66 -12.24
N TYR A 261 -8.45 17.95 -12.10
CA TYR A 261 -8.50 16.49 -12.11
C TYR A 261 -7.93 15.83 -13.38
N PRO A 262 -8.11 16.37 -14.61
CA PRO A 262 -7.47 15.80 -15.80
C PRO A 262 -5.95 15.74 -15.69
N GLU A 263 -5.33 16.79 -15.16
CA GLU A 263 -3.88 16.82 -14.95
C GLU A 263 -3.42 15.86 -13.84
N LEU A 264 -4.19 15.76 -12.74
CA LEU A 264 -3.89 14.78 -11.69
C LEU A 264 -3.95 13.34 -12.21
N GLU A 265 -4.95 13.02 -13.05
CA GLU A 265 -5.07 11.70 -13.68
C GLU A 265 -3.88 11.38 -14.58
N ARG A 266 -3.46 12.35 -15.41
CA ARG A 266 -2.28 12.20 -16.28
C ARG A 266 -1.02 11.91 -15.47
N ARG A 267 -0.80 12.66 -14.39
CA ARG A 267 0.35 12.48 -13.49
C ARG A 267 0.32 11.13 -12.78
N LEU A 268 -0.85 10.68 -12.30
CA LEU A 268 -1.01 9.34 -11.73
C LEU A 268 -0.68 8.22 -12.73
N LYS A 269 -1.16 8.35 -13.97
CA LYS A 269 -0.87 7.40 -15.04
C LYS A 269 0.64 7.34 -15.35
N ASN A 270 1.31 8.49 -15.37
CA ASN A 270 2.77 8.53 -15.53
C ASN A 270 3.48 7.79 -14.39
N ILE A 271 3.14 8.09 -13.13
CA ILE A 271 3.71 7.39 -11.96
C ILE A 271 3.49 5.88 -12.08
N LYS A 272 2.28 5.44 -12.43
CA LYS A 272 1.96 4.03 -12.62
C LYS A 272 2.82 3.38 -13.71
N ALA A 273 2.99 4.04 -14.85
CA ALA A 273 3.83 3.54 -15.94
C ALA A 273 5.29 3.35 -15.51
N PHE A 274 5.86 4.27 -14.72
CA PHE A 274 7.21 4.12 -14.17
C PHE A 274 7.30 2.95 -13.18
N LEU A 275 6.30 2.78 -12.31
CA LEU A 275 6.28 1.65 -11.36
C LEU A 275 6.01 0.30 -12.03
N ASP A 276 5.27 0.27 -13.14
CA ASP A 276 5.08 -0.93 -13.95
C ASP A 276 6.36 -1.35 -14.69
N ALA A 277 7.22 -0.38 -15.03
CA ALA A 277 8.50 -0.63 -15.69
C ALA A 277 9.61 -1.03 -14.70
N GLU A 278 9.49 -0.63 -13.43
CA GLU A 278 10.48 -0.89 -12.36
C GLU A 278 10.88 -2.39 -12.25
N PRO A 279 9.96 -3.38 -12.27
CA PRO A 279 10.31 -4.81 -12.28
C PRO A 279 11.22 -5.25 -13.43
N ASN A 280 11.06 -4.65 -14.63
CA ASN A 280 11.88 -4.99 -15.79
C ASN A 280 13.29 -4.43 -15.64
N VAL A 281 13.40 -3.20 -15.12
CA VAL A 281 14.69 -2.59 -14.79
C VAL A 281 15.44 -3.44 -13.75
N TRP A 282 14.74 -3.92 -12.72
CA TRP A 282 15.35 -4.81 -11.73
C TRP A 282 15.80 -6.15 -12.31
N ALA A 283 15.08 -6.70 -13.30
CA ALA A 283 15.51 -7.91 -13.98
C ALA A 283 16.82 -7.68 -14.75
N GLU A 284 16.95 -6.55 -15.45
CA GLU A 284 18.17 -6.14 -16.15
C GLU A 284 19.34 -5.88 -15.19
N GLU A 285 19.10 -5.11 -14.12
CA GLU A 285 20.09 -4.89 -13.04
C GLU A 285 20.49 -6.22 -12.38
N GLY A 286 19.55 -7.16 -12.25
CA GLY A 286 19.77 -8.50 -11.72
C GLY A 286 20.76 -9.33 -12.55
N VAL A 287 20.70 -9.24 -13.89
CA VAL A 287 21.68 -9.91 -14.76
C VAL A 287 23.08 -9.34 -14.54
N ALA A 288 23.21 -8.02 -14.39
CA ALA A 288 24.49 -7.40 -14.05
C ALA A 288 24.97 -7.82 -12.66
N ALA A 289 24.07 -7.92 -11.67
CA ALA A 289 24.36 -8.35 -10.31
C ALA A 289 24.78 -9.84 -10.22
N MET A 290 24.27 -10.68 -11.12
CA MET A 290 24.72 -12.07 -11.30
C MET A 290 26.15 -12.12 -11.82
N ALA A 291 26.47 -11.34 -12.86
CA ALA A 291 27.81 -11.28 -13.42
C ALA A 291 28.86 -10.78 -12.41
N GLN A 292 28.43 -9.99 -11.43
CA GLN A 292 29.27 -9.48 -10.33
C GLN A 292 29.22 -10.34 -9.07
N GLU A 293 28.45 -11.44 -9.05
CA GLU A 293 28.26 -12.32 -7.89
C GLU A 293 27.93 -11.58 -6.59
N THR A 294 27.04 -10.59 -6.67
CA THR A 294 26.69 -9.77 -5.50
C THR A 294 26.10 -10.64 -4.37
N THR A 295 26.29 -10.21 -3.12
CA THR A 295 25.77 -10.93 -1.93
C THR A 295 24.26 -11.16 -1.99
N VAL A 296 23.52 -10.18 -2.52
CA VAL A 296 22.07 -10.28 -2.73
C VAL A 296 21.75 -11.40 -3.73
N CYS A 297 22.45 -11.46 -4.86
CA CYS A 297 22.27 -12.51 -5.87
C CYS A 297 22.49 -13.92 -5.28
N VAL A 298 23.58 -14.12 -4.54
CA VAL A 298 23.90 -15.40 -3.91
C VAL A 298 22.84 -15.79 -2.87
N ASN A 299 22.37 -14.83 -2.06
CA ASN A 299 21.31 -15.06 -1.08
C ASN A 299 19.99 -15.46 -1.76
N LEU A 300 19.58 -14.75 -2.82
CA LEU A 300 18.37 -15.09 -3.60
C LEU A 300 18.47 -16.50 -4.19
N GLN A 301 19.62 -16.87 -4.76
CA GLN A 301 19.84 -18.21 -5.32
C GLN A 301 19.70 -19.30 -4.25
N HIS A 302 20.31 -19.11 -3.07
CA HIS A 302 20.20 -20.06 -1.97
C HIS A 302 18.76 -20.17 -1.43
N GLN A 303 18.05 -19.04 -1.29
CA GLN A 303 16.64 -19.07 -0.89
C GLN A 303 15.76 -19.75 -1.93
N PHE A 304 16.05 -19.61 -3.23
CA PHE A 304 15.34 -20.31 -4.30
C PHE A 304 15.45 -21.83 -4.14
N GLU A 305 16.65 -22.34 -3.89
CA GLU A 305 16.87 -23.78 -3.70
C GLU A 305 16.09 -24.31 -2.48
N GLN A 306 16.13 -23.58 -1.37
CA GLN A 306 15.39 -23.93 -0.16
C GLN A 306 13.88 -23.94 -0.38
N VAL A 307 13.34 -22.88 -1.00
CA VAL A 307 11.92 -22.73 -1.28
C VAL A 307 11.44 -23.76 -2.30
N SER A 308 12.19 -23.99 -3.38
CA SER A 308 11.86 -25.01 -4.40
C SER A 308 11.79 -26.40 -3.78
N ALA A 309 12.73 -26.76 -2.90
CA ALA A 309 12.71 -28.03 -2.19
C ALA A 309 11.57 -28.12 -1.16
N ALA A 310 11.21 -27.02 -0.50
CA ALA A 310 10.09 -26.99 0.44
C ALA A 310 8.74 -27.18 -0.27
N LEU A 311 8.51 -26.48 -1.37
CA LEU A 311 7.25 -26.51 -2.12
C LEU A 311 7.01 -27.85 -2.84
N LYS A 312 8.08 -28.51 -3.31
CA LYS A 312 7.99 -29.87 -3.88
C LYS A 312 7.64 -30.95 -2.86
N ARG A 313 7.96 -30.73 -1.58
CA ARG A 313 7.64 -31.67 -0.47
C ARG A 313 6.27 -31.41 0.15
N GLY A 314 5.60 -30.33 -0.24
CA GLY A 314 4.27 -29.98 0.28
C GLY A 314 3.19 -30.97 -0.17
N ASP A 315 2.05 -30.92 0.53
CA ASP A 315 0.87 -31.74 0.24
C ASP A 315 0.30 -31.46 -1.17
N MET A 316 0.41 -30.21 -1.62
CA MET A 316 0.18 -29.81 -3.01
C MET A 316 1.51 -29.31 -3.61
N PRO A 317 2.10 -30.02 -4.58
CA PRO A 317 3.40 -29.66 -5.13
C PRO A 317 3.28 -28.40 -6.00
N HIS A 318 3.59 -27.25 -5.43
CA HIS A 318 3.76 -26.01 -6.18
C HIS A 318 5.11 -26.01 -6.90
N ASP A 319 5.16 -25.42 -8.08
CA ASP A 319 6.40 -25.31 -8.85
C ASP A 319 6.96 -23.88 -8.79
N VAL A 320 8.28 -23.77 -8.69
CA VAL A 320 8.98 -22.49 -8.69
C VAL A 320 10.20 -22.61 -9.59
N THR A 321 10.29 -21.69 -10.55
CA THR A 321 11.35 -21.62 -11.54
C THR A 321 11.92 -20.22 -11.62
N LEU A 322 13.15 -20.10 -12.10
CA LEU A 322 13.77 -18.80 -12.41
C LEU A 322 13.55 -18.50 -13.89
N GLU A 323 13.17 -17.26 -14.22
CA GLU A 323 13.12 -16.83 -15.62
C GLU A 323 14.54 -16.66 -16.15
N ASP A 324 14.89 -17.40 -17.21
CA ASP A 324 16.22 -17.41 -17.84
C ASP A 324 17.39 -17.63 -16.86
N GLY A 325 17.13 -18.29 -15.73
CA GLY A 325 18.13 -18.52 -14.68
C GLY A 325 18.45 -17.27 -13.84
N ASN A 326 17.68 -16.19 -13.97
CA ASN A 326 17.86 -14.96 -13.21
C ASN A 326 17.30 -15.09 -11.78
N PRO A 327 18.12 -15.04 -10.72
CA PRO A 327 17.66 -15.13 -9.33
C PRO A 327 16.78 -13.95 -8.89
N PHE A 328 16.71 -12.87 -9.68
CA PHE A 328 15.88 -11.71 -9.41
C PHE A 328 14.47 -11.82 -10.02
N VAL A 329 14.18 -12.87 -10.81
CA VAL A 329 12.87 -13.09 -11.44
C VAL A 329 12.40 -14.51 -11.21
N TRP A 330 11.46 -14.68 -10.29
CA TRP A 330 10.90 -15.98 -9.95
C TRP A 330 9.51 -16.14 -10.55
N ILE A 331 9.26 -17.30 -11.13
CA ILE A 331 7.96 -17.70 -11.66
C ILE A 331 7.44 -18.85 -10.80
N ILE A 332 6.37 -18.56 -10.05
CA ILE A 332 5.68 -19.51 -9.20
C ILE A 332 4.43 -19.97 -9.92
N THR A 333 4.24 -21.28 -9.98
CA THR A 333 3.02 -21.91 -10.47
C THR A 333 2.26 -22.45 -9.28
N TYR A 334 1.22 -21.72 -8.88
CA TYR A 334 0.31 -22.11 -7.82
C TYR A 334 -0.81 -23.01 -8.37
N PHE A 335 -0.99 -24.15 -7.72
CA PHE A 335 -2.04 -25.11 -8.01
C PHE A 335 -3.12 -24.94 -6.95
N GLY A 336 -4.34 -24.61 -7.36
CA GLY A 336 -5.42 -24.41 -6.41
C GLY A 336 -5.75 -25.67 -5.64
N ARG A 337 -5.98 -25.55 -4.32
CA ARG A 337 -6.24 -26.70 -3.47
C ARG A 337 -7.56 -27.41 -3.82
N PRO A 338 -7.60 -28.76 -3.74
CA PRO A 338 -8.83 -29.51 -3.89
C PRO A 338 -9.92 -29.04 -2.93
N MET A 339 -11.17 -29.13 -3.34
CA MET A 339 -12.34 -28.76 -2.52
C MET A 339 -12.43 -27.28 -2.13
N THR A 340 -11.58 -26.41 -2.69
CA THR A 340 -11.66 -24.95 -2.51
C THR A 340 -12.30 -24.28 -3.74
N ASN A 341 -12.55 -22.97 -3.68
CA ASN A 341 -12.98 -22.21 -4.86
C ASN A 341 -11.92 -22.12 -5.96
N LEU A 342 -10.67 -22.46 -5.65
CA LEU A 342 -9.55 -22.46 -6.58
C LEU A 342 -9.26 -23.85 -7.18
N ASP A 343 -10.04 -24.87 -6.80
CA ASP A 343 -9.86 -26.24 -7.27
C ASP A 343 -9.81 -26.34 -8.81
N GLY A 344 -8.79 -27.05 -9.31
CA GLY A 344 -8.46 -27.15 -10.73
C GLY A 344 -7.77 -25.93 -11.33
N GLY A 345 -7.49 -24.89 -10.54
CA GLY A 345 -6.84 -23.66 -10.99
C GLY A 345 -5.33 -23.76 -11.13
N LEU A 346 -4.79 -23.09 -12.15
CA LEU A 346 -3.36 -22.98 -12.40
C LEU A 346 -2.95 -21.51 -12.57
N PHE A 347 -2.35 -20.94 -11.54
CA PHE A 347 -2.03 -19.52 -11.49
C PHE A 347 -0.53 -19.30 -11.58
N ARG A 348 -0.09 -18.59 -12.63
CA ARG A 348 1.30 -18.18 -12.79
C ARG A 348 1.50 -16.81 -12.13
N ILE A 349 2.39 -16.77 -11.14
CA ILE A 349 2.70 -15.61 -10.33
C ILE A 349 4.17 -15.27 -10.56
N ARG A 350 4.43 -14.05 -11.01
CA ARG A 350 5.78 -13.53 -11.23
C ARG A 350 6.18 -12.66 -10.06
N MET A 351 7.34 -12.94 -9.47
CA MET A 351 7.97 -12.13 -8.43
C MET A 351 9.27 -11.54 -8.97
N ASN A 352 9.38 -10.21 -8.95
CA ASN A 352 10.58 -9.49 -9.30
C ASN A 352 11.22 -8.91 -8.03
N PHE A 353 12.51 -9.18 -7.84
CA PHE A 353 13.30 -8.73 -6.70
C PHE A 353 14.19 -7.57 -7.11
N SER A 354 14.29 -6.56 -6.24
CA SER A 354 15.22 -5.46 -6.42
C SER A 354 16.65 -5.90 -6.06
N PRO A 355 17.69 -5.38 -6.73
CA PRO A 355 19.08 -5.48 -6.25
C PRO A 355 19.30 -4.91 -4.85
N ARG A 356 18.35 -4.12 -4.35
CA ARG A 356 18.34 -3.53 -3.00
C ARG A 356 17.45 -4.31 -2.02
N PHE A 357 17.09 -5.55 -2.31
CA PHE A 357 16.35 -6.40 -1.38
C PHE A 357 17.20 -6.69 -0.11
N PRO A 358 16.64 -6.61 1.12
CA PRO A 358 15.22 -6.51 1.48
C PRO A 358 14.65 -5.09 1.67
N ASP A 359 15.44 -4.03 1.50
CA ASP A 359 14.98 -2.65 1.67
C ASP A 359 13.85 -2.30 0.70
N GLU A 360 13.96 -2.76 -0.54
CA GLU A 360 12.87 -2.78 -1.51
C GLU A 360 12.25 -4.17 -1.58
N GLN A 361 10.96 -4.27 -1.23
CA GLN A 361 10.24 -5.54 -1.20
C GLN A 361 9.84 -5.97 -2.62
N PRO A 362 9.70 -7.29 -2.89
CA PRO A 362 9.43 -7.79 -4.22
C PRO A 362 8.12 -7.24 -4.83
N ARG A 363 8.11 -7.09 -6.16
CA ARG A 363 6.90 -6.78 -6.92
C ARG A 363 6.29 -8.09 -7.41
N VAL A 364 5.03 -8.31 -7.06
CA VAL A 364 4.32 -9.56 -7.33
C VAL A 364 3.17 -9.30 -8.26
N ARG A 365 3.14 -10.02 -9.38
CA ARG A 365 2.10 -9.91 -10.40
C ARG A 365 1.58 -11.28 -10.79
N PHE A 366 0.26 -11.46 -10.75
CA PHE A 366 -0.43 -12.58 -11.35
C PHE A 366 -0.45 -12.38 -12.86
N GLU A 367 0.25 -13.23 -13.60
CA GLU A 367 0.22 -13.23 -15.06
C GLU A 367 -1.03 -13.95 -15.58
N THR A 368 -1.48 -14.96 -14.84
CA THR A 368 -2.80 -15.56 -15.05
C THR A 368 -3.87 -14.70 -14.38
N ARG A 369 -4.87 -14.26 -15.14
CA ARG A 369 -5.96 -13.43 -14.60
C ARG A 369 -6.80 -14.20 -13.58
N ILE A 370 -7.03 -13.59 -12.41
CA ILE A 370 -7.88 -14.11 -11.34
C ILE A 370 -8.81 -13.00 -10.84
N PHE A 371 -10.09 -13.31 -10.62
CA PHE A 371 -11.04 -12.36 -10.06
C PHE A 371 -11.08 -12.51 -8.53
N HIS A 372 -10.28 -11.71 -7.82
CA HIS A 372 -10.10 -11.81 -6.36
C HIS A 372 -10.03 -10.43 -5.71
N HIS A 373 -10.48 -10.28 -4.45
CA HIS A 373 -10.46 -8.97 -3.77
C HIS A 373 -9.04 -8.43 -3.51
N HIS A 374 -8.08 -9.33 -3.28
CA HIS A 374 -6.65 -9.00 -3.07
C HIS A 374 -5.80 -9.02 -4.34
N VAL A 375 -6.39 -9.17 -5.53
CA VAL A 375 -5.66 -9.11 -6.80
C VAL A 375 -6.28 -8.05 -7.70
N ALA A 376 -5.48 -7.04 -8.06
CA ALA A 376 -5.89 -5.99 -8.98
C ALA A 376 -6.20 -6.57 -10.37
N ASP A 377 -6.96 -5.83 -11.18
CA ASP A 377 -7.29 -6.22 -12.56
C ASP A 377 -6.05 -6.37 -13.46
N ASP A 378 -4.96 -5.67 -13.13
CA ASP A 378 -3.66 -5.77 -13.81
C ASP A 378 -2.75 -6.88 -13.23
N GLY A 379 -3.25 -7.67 -12.30
CA GLY A 379 -2.55 -8.77 -11.64
C GLY A 379 -1.74 -8.37 -10.41
N THR A 380 -1.67 -7.10 -10.02
CA THR A 380 -0.94 -6.68 -8.81
C THR A 380 -1.50 -7.37 -7.56
N ALA A 381 -0.65 -8.04 -6.79
CA ALA A 381 -1.04 -8.74 -5.57
C ALA A 381 -0.99 -7.82 -4.33
N CYS A 382 -2.05 -7.89 -3.51
CA CYS A 382 -2.08 -7.34 -2.16
C CYS A 382 -1.74 -8.45 -1.16
N TYR A 383 -0.65 -8.29 -0.42
CA TYR A 383 -0.25 -9.24 0.61
C TYR A 383 0.71 -8.58 1.60
N SER A 384 0.73 -9.11 2.81
CA SER A 384 1.55 -8.62 3.91
C SER A 384 2.43 -9.76 4.45
N PRO A 385 3.74 -9.81 4.13
CA PRO A 385 4.64 -10.82 4.66
C PRO A 385 4.83 -10.63 6.17
N ASN A 386 5.41 -11.63 6.85
CA ASN A 386 5.70 -11.54 8.26
C ASN A 386 6.65 -10.33 8.53
N PRO A 387 6.27 -9.36 9.38
CA PRO A 387 7.09 -8.17 9.64
C PRO A 387 8.49 -8.48 10.17
N LEU A 388 8.67 -9.63 10.82
CA LEU A 388 9.94 -10.08 11.40
C LEU A 388 10.83 -10.86 10.42
N LYS A 389 10.32 -11.20 9.23
CA LYS A 389 11.01 -12.02 8.23
C LYS A 389 10.79 -11.45 6.81
N ARG A 390 11.01 -10.15 6.65
CA ARG A 390 10.83 -9.44 5.37
C ARG A 390 11.92 -9.76 4.34
N GLU A 391 12.98 -10.40 4.78
CA GLU A 391 14.10 -10.91 4.00
C GLU A 391 13.92 -12.37 3.56
N ASP A 392 12.93 -13.08 4.12
CA ASP A 392 12.63 -14.47 3.82
C ASP A 392 11.57 -14.57 2.72
N ILE A 393 11.98 -15.00 1.53
CA ILE A 393 11.08 -15.15 0.38
C ILE A 393 10.03 -16.22 0.62
N GLY A 394 10.34 -17.25 1.42
CA GLY A 394 9.37 -18.25 1.84
C GLY A 394 8.20 -17.61 2.58
N SER A 395 8.46 -16.63 3.45
CA SER A 395 7.41 -15.87 4.12
C SER A 395 6.55 -15.04 3.16
N HIS A 396 7.11 -14.50 2.09
CA HIS A 396 6.33 -13.78 1.07
C HIS A 396 5.40 -14.72 0.32
N ILE A 397 5.91 -15.88 -0.12
CA ILE A 397 5.13 -16.87 -0.86
C ILE A 397 4.01 -17.44 0.01
N ALA A 398 4.31 -17.77 1.27
CA ALA A 398 3.32 -18.23 2.23
C ALA A 398 2.21 -17.19 2.44
N ALA A 399 2.55 -15.90 2.53
CA ALA A 399 1.56 -14.83 2.67
C ALA A 399 0.68 -14.67 1.43
N ILE A 400 1.25 -14.82 0.22
CA ILE A 400 0.48 -14.80 -1.04
C ILE A 400 -0.51 -15.97 -1.08
N PHE A 401 -0.06 -17.18 -0.71
CA PHE A 401 -0.95 -18.36 -0.70
C PHE A 401 -2.03 -18.26 0.38
N ALA A 402 -1.69 -17.77 1.58
CA ALA A 402 -2.65 -17.54 2.64
C ALA A 402 -3.78 -16.59 2.19
N VAL A 403 -3.44 -15.52 1.48
CA VAL A 403 -4.41 -14.56 0.92
C VAL A 403 -5.36 -15.20 -0.11
N LEU A 404 -4.89 -16.19 -0.88
CA LEU A 404 -5.72 -16.88 -1.87
C LEU A 404 -6.61 -17.97 -1.24
N GLU A 405 -6.12 -18.60 -0.17
CA GLU A 405 -6.74 -19.76 0.47
C GLU A 405 -7.67 -19.38 1.64
N GLU A 406 -7.78 -18.10 1.98
CA GLU A 406 -8.64 -17.62 3.04
C GLU A 406 -10.12 -17.67 2.61
N ASP A 407 -10.90 -18.57 3.23
CA ASP A 407 -12.31 -18.77 2.89
C ASP A 407 -13.23 -17.66 3.43
N ASP A 408 -12.88 -17.07 4.58
CA ASP A 408 -13.63 -16.00 5.24
C ASP A 408 -12.75 -14.85 5.75
N PRO A 409 -12.14 -14.07 4.82
CA PRO A 409 -11.35 -12.92 5.18
C PRO A 409 -12.15 -11.86 5.95
N ALA A 410 -11.51 -11.33 7.00
CA ALA A 410 -12.00 -10.14 7.69
C ALA A 410 -12.03 -8.95 6.73
N TYR A 411 -13.05 -8.10 6.86
CA TYR A 411 -13.12 -6.87 6.07
C TYR A 411 -12.07 -5.87 6.54
N ASP A 412 -11.01 -5.67 5.74
CA ASP A 412 -10.08 -4.56 5.90
C ASP A 412 -10.16 -3.60 4.71
N PRO A 413 -10.62 -2.34 4.92
CA PRO A 413 -10.62 -1.31 3.88
C PRO A 413 -9.25 -1.06 3.24
N ARG A 414 -8.15 -1.35 3.95
CA ARG A 414 -6.76 -1.08 3.55
C ARG A 414 -6.17 -2.12 2.62
N GLU A 415 -6.88 -3.21 2.41
CA GLU A 415 -6.51 -4.26 1.46
C GLU A 415 -7.44 -4.28 0.24
N ILE A 416 -8.28 -3.25 0.09
CA ILE A 416 -9.15 -3.09 -1.09
C ILE A 416 -8.31 -2.69 -2.30
N VAL A 417 -7.95 -3.71 -3.08
CA VAL A 417 -7.20 -3.57 -4.35
C VAL A 417 -8.10 -3.78 -5.56
N ASN A 418 -9.11 -4.63 -5.45
CA ASN A 418 -10.17 -4.77 -6.46
C ASN A 418 -11.53 -4.31 -5.89
N PRO A 419 -11.90 -3.02 -6.09
CA PRO A 419 -13.15 -2.48 -5.54
C PRO A 419 -14.41 -3.21 -6.00
N GLU A 420 -14.41 -3.75 -7.23
CA GLU A 420 -15.56 -4.51 -7.75
C GLU A 420 -15.71 -5.84 -6.99
N ALA A 421 -14.62 -6.60 -6.88
CA ALA A 421 -14.61 -7.87 -6.15
C ALA A 421 -14.97 -7.69 -4.67
N THR A 422 -14.37 -6.70 -3.99
CA THR A 422 -14.69 -6.37 -2.59
C THR A 422 -16.16 -6.03 -2.41
N ARG A 423 -16.74 -5.19 -3.28
CA ARG A 423 -18.16 -4.82 -3.21
C ARG A 423 -19.08 -6.02 -3.43
N MET A 424 -18.69 -6.98 -4.26
CA MET A 424 -19.49 -8.20 -4.44
C MET A 424 -19.41 -9.15 -3.24
N TYR A 425 -18.23 -9.25 -2.61
CA TYR A 425 -18.01 -10.12 -1.47
C TYR A 425 -18.68 -9.58 -0.20
N TRP A 426 -18.41 -8.33 0.19
CA TRP A 426 -18.89 -7.72 1.44
C TRP A 426 -20.13 -6.83 1.29
N GLY A 427 -20.74 -6.77 0.11
CA GLY A 427 -21.89 -5.89 -0.19
C GLY A 427 -23.23 -6.24 0.48
N GLY A 428 -23.24 -7.07 1.52
CA GLY A 428 -24.40 -7.41 2.36
C GLY A 428 -25.48 -8.28 1.71
N ASP A 429 -25.27 -8.73 0.48
CA ASP A 429 -26.27 -9.46 -0.32
C ASP A 429 -25.74 -10.85 -0.69
N ALA A 430 -26.45 -11.89 -0.24
CA ALA A 430 -26.09 -13.28 -0.48
C ALA A 430 -26.00 -13.60 -1.98
N GLU A 431 -26.80 -12.94 -2.84
CA GLU A 431 -26.74 -13.13 -4.29
C GLU A 431 -25.46 -12.53 -4.89
N LYS A 432 -24.97 -11.40 -4.37
CA LYS A 432 -23.69 -10.82 -4.80
C LYS A 432 -22.51 -11.71 -4.40
N ARG A 433 -22.54 -12.30 -3.21
CA ARG A 433 -21.53 -13.27 -2.75
C ARG A 433 -21.50 -14.51 -3.66
N LYS A 434 -22.67 -15.02 -4.08
CA LYS A 434 -22.76 -16.11 -5.06
C LYS A 434 -22.21 -15.70 -6.43
N MET A 435 -22.52 -14.49 -6.90
CA MET A 435 -21.97 -13.96 -8.16
C MET A 435 -20.44 -13.82 -8.11
N TYR A 436 -19.88 -13.38 -6.98
CA TYR A 436 -18.44 -13.37 -6.76
C TYR A 436 -17.84 -14.76 -6.93
N ASN A 437 -18.35 -15.75 -6.19
CA ASN A 437 -17.85 -17.13 -6.26
C ASN A 437 -17.96 -17.70 -7.69
N ARG A 438 -19.05 -17.40 -8.41
CA ARG A 438 -19.23 -17.80 -9.81
C ARG A 438 -18.20 -17.16 -10.75
N ARG A 439 -17.86 -15.89 -10.55
CA ARG A 439 -16.83 -15.18 -11.32
C ARG A 439 -15.43 -15.70 -10.99
N LEU A 440 -15.14 -15.93 -9.72
CA LEU A 440 -13.89 -16.55 -9.28
C LEU A 440 -13.71 -17.93 -9.94
N ARG A 441 -14.71 -18.81 -9.85
CA ARG A 441 -14.70 -20.13 -10.52
C ARG A 441 -14.52 -20.04 -12.04
N ARG A 442 -15.12 -19.03 -12.68
CA ARG A 442 -14.89 -18.79 -14.11
C ARG A 442 -13.45 -18.40 -14.41
N SER A 443 -12.83 -17.56 -13.58
CA SER A 443 -11.42 -17.18 -13.74
C SER A 443 -10.48 -18.37 -13.52
N VAL A 444 -10.82 -19.26 -12.58
CA VAL A 444 -10.13 -20.54 -12.34
C VAL A 444 -10.18 -21.43 -13.57
N GLN A 445 -11.34 -21.60 -14.21
CA GLN A 445 -11.45 -22.40 -15.43
C GLN A 445 -10.63 -21.81 -16.59
N GLN A 446 -10.62 -20.48 -16.74
CA GLN A 446 -9.84 -19.77 -17.76
C GLN A 446 -8.32 -19.81 -17.50
N SER A 447 -7.91 -20.07 -16.27
CA SER A 447 -6.50 -20.13 -15.87
C SER A 447 -5.76 -21.25 -16.61
N LEU A 448 -6.40 -22.41 -16.79
CA LEU A 448 -5.89 -23.57 -17.54
C LEU A 448 -5.65 -23.24 -19.02
N GLU A 449 -6.60 -22.56 -19.66
CA GLU A 449 -6.47 -22.13 -21.06
C GLU A 449 -5.36 -21.09 -21.23
N SER A 450 -5.18 -20.22 -20.25
CA SER A 450 -4.14 -19.19 -20.28
C SER A 450 -2.74 -19.78 -20.05
N ALA A 451 -2.64 -20.76 -19.15
CA ALA A 451 -1.38 -21.46 -18.87
C ALA A 451 -0.87 -22.26 -20.08
N SER A 452 -1.77 -22.84 -20.89
CA SER A 452 -1.37 -23.56 -22.11
C SER A 452 -0.86 -22.65 -23.25
N ARG A 453 -1.14 -21.34 -23.19
CA ARG A 453 -0.68 -20.34 -24.18
C ARG A 453 0.66 -19.69 -23.80
N LEU A 454 1.09 -19.85 -22.57
CA LEU A 454 2.38 -19.37 -22.10
C LEU A 454 3.44 -20.44 -22.41
N PRO A 455 4.70 -20.08 -22.73
CA PRO A 455 5.76 -21.04 -22.95
C PRO A 455 6.12 -21.72 -21.62
N VAL A 456 5.35 -22.72 -21.23
CA VAL A 456 5.62 -23.57 -20.06
C VAL A 456 6.47 -24.73 -20.53
N ARG A 457 7.73 -24.80 -20.06
CA ARG A 457 8.49 -26.04 -20.07
C ARG A 457 7.92 -26.91 -18.95
N PHE A 458 6.97 -27.78 -19.27
CA PHE A 458 6.60 -28.85 -18.35
C PHE A 458 7.84 -29.72 -18.11
N PRO A 459 8.26 -29.97 -16.86
CA PRO A 459 9.13 -31.09 -16.61
C PRO A 459 8.39 -32.34 -17.10
N ALA A 460 9.03 -33.13 -17.96
CA ALA A 460 8.47 -34.40 -18.41
C ALA A 460 8.29 -35.32 -17.20
N CYS A 461 7.11 -35.29 -16.60
CA CYS A 461 6.73 -36.19 -15.53
C CYS A 461 6.53 -37.57 -16.17
N LYS A 462 7.43 -38.50 -15.87
CA LYS A 462 7.29 -39.89 -16.32
C LYS A 462 6.00 -40.46 -15.71
N SER A 463 5.23 -41.17 -16.51
CA SER A 463 3.87 -41.67 -16.23
C SER A 463 3.75 -42.69 -15.07
N THR A 464 4.73 -42.79 -14.18
CA THR A 464 4.83 -43.85 -13.17
C THR A 464 4.54 -43.41 -11.74
N ASP A 465 4.33 -42.12 -11.47
CA ASP A 465 4.14 -41.60 -10.10
C ASP A 465 2.69 -41.17 -9.77
N TRP A 466 1.68 -41.70 -10.47
CA TRP A 466 0.28 -41.55 -10.05
C TRP A 466 -0.08 -42.63 -9.01
N PRO A 467 -0.64 -42.27 -7.85
CA PRO A 467 -1.23 -43.27 -6.96
C PRO A 467 -2.36 -43.99 -7.70
N GLN A 468 -2.30 -45.33 -7.71
CA GLN A 468 -3.27 -46.20 -8.38
C GLN A 468 -4.68 -45.94 -7.84
N GLY A 469 -5.53 -45.28 -8.64
CA GLY A 469 -6.90 -44.94 -8.23
C GLY A 469 -7.71 -44.10 -9.21
N PHE A 470 -7.11 -43.54 -10.27
CA PHE A 470 -7.84 -42.82 -11.32
C PHE A 470 -7.63 -43.51 -12.67
N SER A 471 -8.49 -44.48 -12.96
CA SER A 471 -8.66 -45.00 -14.31
C SER A 471 -9.79 -44.24 -15.00
N GLY A 472 -9.46 -43.47 -16.03
CA GLY A 472 -10.44 -42.97 -17.00
C GLY A 472 -10.35 -41.48 -17.24
N ILE A 473 -9.35 -41.06 -18.03
CA ILE A 473 -9.44 -40.09 -19.13
C ILE A 473 -8.10 -40.24 -19.88
N ASP A 474 -8.13 -40.99 -20.99
CA ASP A 474 -7.05 -40.98 -21.98
C ASP A 474 -7.18 -39.71 -22.83
N LEU A 475 -6.27 -38.76 -22.66
CA LEU A 475 -6.14 -37.55 -23.47
C LEU A 475 -4.75 -37.51 -24.10
N ALA A 476 -4.52 -38.32 -25.14
CA ALA A 476 -3.39 -38.13 -26.08
C ALA A 476 -3.48 -39.06 -27.31
N ALA A 477 -4.52 -38.94 -28.13
CA ALA A 477 -4.48 -39.33 -29.56
C ALA A 477 -5.77 -38.85 -30.24
N ASP A 478 -5.73 -37.65 -30.85
CA ASP A 478 -6.51 -37.29 -32.06
C ASP A 478 -6.57 -35.76 -32.24
N ALA A 479 -5.40 -35.15 -32.43
CA ALA A 479 -5.30 -33.79 -32.93
C ALA A 479 -4.43 -33.74 -34.20
N ALA A 480 -4.71 -34.62 -35.16
CA ALA A 480 -4.09 -34.57 -36.48
C ALA A 480 -4.92 -35.32 -37.55
N SER A 481 -6.19 -34.98 -37.76
CA SER A 481 -6.84 -35.10 -39.08
C SER A 481 -8.26 -34.52 -39.06
N ALA A 482 -8.76 -34.23 -40.26
CA ALA A 482 -10.11 -33.78 -40.60
C ALA A 482 -10.41 -32.29 -40.43
N GLY A 483 -10.22 -31.57 -41.54
CA GLY A 483 -10.98 -30.37 -41.82
C GLY A 483 -12.44 -30.68 -42.20
N PHE A 484 -13.14 -29.60 -42.56
CA PHE A 484 -14.47 -29.51 -43.18
C PHE A 484 -15.71 -29.39 -42.29
N THR A 485 -16.26 -28.16 -42.36
CA THR A 485 -17.67 -27.76 -42.57
C THR A 485 -18.73 -27.91 -41.48
N ARG A 486 -19.34 -26.74 -41.22
CA ARG A 486 -20.68 -26.49 -40.69
C ARG A 486 -21.73 -27.53 -41.13
N GLU A 487 -22.53 -28.00 -40.17
CA GLU A 487 -23.98 -28.07 -40.33
C GLU A 487 -24.71 -28.13 -38.98
N ARG A 488 -25.85 -27.45 -38.92
CA ARG A 488 -26.79 -27.46 -37.79
C ARG A 488 -27.59 -28.76 -37.83
N LYS A 489 -27.87 -29.38 -36.67
CA LYS A 489 -29.17 -30.05 -36.45
C LYS A 489 -29.47 -30.23 -34.96
N CYS A 490 -30.69 -29.82 -34.61
CA CYS A 490 -31.41 -30.09 -33.37
C CYS A 490 -31.67 -31.59 -33.18
N MET A 491 -31.72 -32.03 -31.92
CA MET A 491 -32.79 -32.86 -31.31
C MET A 491 -32.34 -33.22 -29.88
N GLN A 492 -33.04 -32.72 -28.87
CA GLN A 492 -34.18 -33.34 -28.19
C GLN A 492 -33.76 -34.34 -27.11
N ILE A 493 -34.08 -33.88 -25.90
CA ILE A 493 -34.33 -34.59 -24.64
C ILE A 493 -34.93 -35.97 -24.91
N ASP A 494 -34.37 -37.00 -24.26
CA ASP A 494 -35.17 -38.00 -23.57
C ASP A 494 -34.45 -38.52 -22.33
N THR A 495 -35.25 -38.59 -21.28
CA THR A 495 -35.04 -39.02 -19.90
C THR A 495 -34.70 -40.51 -19.82
N ILE A 496 -33.82 -40.90 -18.88
CA ILE A 496 -34.12 -41.73 -17.69
C ILE A 496 -33.03 -41.43 -16.66
#